data_AF-A0A1F8B643-F1
#
_entry.id   AF-A0A1F8B643-F1
#
_cell.length_a   1.000
_cell.length_b   1.000
_cell.length_c   1.000
_cell.angle_alpha   90.00
_cell.angle_beta   90.00
_cell.angle_gamma   90.00
#
_symmetry.space_group_name_H-M   'P 1'
#
loop_
_entity.id
_entity.type
_entity.pdbx_description
1 polymer ?
#
loop_
_entity_poly.entity_id
_entity_poly.type
_entity_poly.pdbx_seq_one_letter_code
_entity_poly.pdbx_strand_id
1 'polypeptide(L)'
;MLEKILELFKAFDANLTLIIKLFLKSYIPYENPPFFSSNITNFTKVIIYSLFLSVPIFAVKVFFPNKKIRKWLYLLLVASGLSLFGILLGFLQLLFY
;
A
#
# COMPACT_ATOMS: atom_id res chain seq x y z
N MET A 1 2.64 -14.22 22.35
CA MET A 1 2.99 -12.83 21.96
C MET A 1 2.81 -12.63 20.46
N LEU A 2 3.33 -13.55 19.62
CA LEU A 2 3.18 -13.51 18.17
C LEU A 2 1.71 -13.61 17.70
N GLU A 3 0.90 -14.44 18.35
CA GLU A 3 -0.54 -14.57 18.08
C GLU A 3 -1.30 -13.25 18.33
N LYS A 4 -1.01 -12.56 19.43
CA LYS A 4 -1.62 -11.24 19.72
C LYS A 4 -1.27 -10.21 18.65
N ILE A 5 -0.04 -10.24 18.11
CA ILE A 5 0.38 -9.35 17.03
C ILE A 5 -0.39 -9.68 15.74
N LEU A 6 -0.56 -10.96 15.43
CA LEU A 6 -1.34 -11.43 14.29
C LEU A 6 -2.82 -11.03 14.40
N GLU A 7 -3.43 -11.17 15.56
CA GLU A 7 -4.81 -10.74 15.81
C GLU A 7 -4.97 -9.23 15.62
N LEU A 8 -4.02 -8.44 16.11
CA LEU A 8 -4.02 -6.99 15.96
C LEU A 8 -3.91 -6.58 14.49
N PHE A 9 -3.04 -7.26 13.73
CA PHE A 9 -2.94 -7.07 12.28
C PHE A 9 -4.22 -7.44 11.54
N LYS A 10 -4.86 -8.55 11.91
CA LYS A 10 -6.14 -8.98 11.31
C LYS A 10 -7.25 -7.97 11.59
N ALA A 11 -7.36 -7.49 12.83
CA ALA A 11 -8.34 -6.49 13.21
C ALA A 11 -8.10 -5.17 12.46
N PHE A 12 -6.84 -4.76 12.32
CA PHE A 12 -6.47 -3.57 11.54
C PHE A 12 -6.83 -3.73 10.05
N ASP A 13 -6.46 -4.85 9.42
CA ASP A 13 -6.77 -5.10 8.00
C ASP A 13 -8.29 -5.14 7.75
N ALA A 14 -9.06 -5.78 8.65
CA ALA A 14 -10.51 -5.82 8.56
C ALA A 14 -11.13 -4.41 8.63
N ASN A 15 -10.71 -3.60 9.60
CA ASN A 15 -11.17 -2.21 9.75
C ASN A 15 -10.78 -1.37 8.53
N LEU A 16 -9.54 -1.49 8.06
CA LEU A 16 -9.07 -0.78 6.87
C LEU A 16 -9.88 -1.15 5.63
N THR A 17 -10.18 -2.45 5.44
CA THR A 17 -11.05 -2.93 4.37
C THR A 17 -12.41 -2.26 4.40
N LEU A 18 -13.02 -2.20 5.59
CA LEU A 18 -14.36 -1.66 5.78
C LEU A 18 -14.37 -0.16 5.44
N ILE A 19 -13.39 0.60 5.95
CA ILE A 19 -13.24 2.03 5.66
C ILE A 19 -13.07 2.27 4.15
N ILE A 20 -12.16 1.54 3.49
CA ILE A 20 -11.91 1.68 2.05
C ILE A 20 -13.18 1.34 1.25
N LYS A 21 -13.88 0.25 1.60
CA LYS A 21 -15.12 -0.13 0.92
C LYS A 21 -16.20 0.94 1.08
N LEU A 22 -16.39 1.49 2.28
CA LEU A 22 -17.34 2.57 2.52
C LEU A 22 -16.98 3.84 1.74
N PHE A 23 -15.70 4.21 1.72
CA PHE A 23 -15.20 5.36 0.97
C PHE A 23 -15.44 5.18 -0.53
N LEU A 24 -15.05 4.04 -1.09
CA LEU A 24 -15.16 3.75 -2.52
C LEU A 24 -16.58 3.47 -2.98
N LYS A 25 -17.51 3.09 -2.09
CA LYS A 25 -18.92 2.85 -2.43
C LYS A 25 -19.56 4.04 -3.15
N SER A 26 -19.16 5.27 -2.81
CA SER A 26 -19.66 6.49 -3.44
C SER A 26 -19.02 6.81 -4.80
N TYR A 27 -17.89 6.16 -5.13
CA TYR A 27 -17.09 6.42 -6.34
C TYR A 27 -17.09 5.27 -7.34
N ILE A 28 -17.65 4.10 -6.97
CA ILE A 28 -17.85 2.97 -7.86
C ILE A 28 -19.30 3.03 -8.36
N PRO A 29 -19.59 3.66 -9.52
CA PRO A 29 -20.85 3.45 -10.19
C PRO A 29 -21.05 1.95 -10.47
N TYR A 30 -22.30 1.48 -10.37
CA TYR A 30 -22.68 0.08 -10.56
C TYR A 30 -22.28 -0.49 -11.94
N GLU A 31 -21.91 0.36 -12.89
CA GLU A 31 -21.54 0.01 -14.27
C GLU A 31 -20.04 -0.28 -14.48
N ASN A 32 -19.20 -0.19 -13.45
CA ASN A 32 -17.75 -0.43 -13.62
C ASN A 32 -17.43 -1.90 -13.97
N PRO A 33 -16.35 -2.15 -14.74
CA PRO A 33 -15.94 -3.51 -15.10
C PRO A 33 -15.69 -4.37 -13.84
N PRO A 34 -16.02 -5.68 -13.89
CA PRO A 34 -15.95 -6.57 -12.73
C PRO A 34 -14.56 -6.67 -12.11
N PHE A 35 -13.50 -6.40 -12.88
CA PHE A 35 -12.13 -6.34 -12.39
C PHE A 35 -11.89 -5.15 -11.44
N PHE A 36 -12.39 -3.96 -11.78
CA PHE A 36 -12.13 -2.75 -11.01
C PHE A 36 -12.86 -2.78 -9.66
N SER A 37 -14.15 -3.13 -9.66
CA SER A 37 -14.95 -3.21 -8.44
C SER A 37 -14.45 -4.26 -7.45
N SER A 38 -13.88 -5.37 -7.95
CA SER A 38 -13.33 -6.45 -7.11
C SER A 38 -11.92 -6.17 -6.57
N ASN A 39 -11.08 -5.43 -7.30
CA ASN A 39 -9.66 -5.28 -6.94
C ASN A 39 -9.27 -3.90 -6.42
N ILE A 40 -10.10 -2.87 -6.60
CA ILE A 40 -9.78 -1.50 -6.16
C ILE A 40 -9.49 -1.40 -4.66
N THR A 41 -10.22 -2.15 -3.83
CA THR A 41 -9.98 -2.18 -2.38
C THR A 41 -8.59 -2.74 -2.07
N ASN A 42 -8.19 -3.82 -2.75
CA ASN A 42 -6.88 -4.43 -2.59
C ASN A 42 -5.77 -3.49 -3.08
N PHE A 43 -5.99 -2.82 -4.21
CA PHE A 43 -5.06 -1.83 -4.75
C PHE A 43 -4.85 -0.65 -3.77
N THR A 44 -5.92 -0.10 -3.21
CA THR A 44 -5.84 0.96 -2.20
C THR A 44 -5.08 0.50 -0.95
N LYS A 45 -5.31 -0.75 -0.50
CA LYS A 45 -4.55 -1.31 0.62
C LYS A 45 -3.05 -1.40 0.34
N VAL A 46 -2.64 -1.83 -0.86
CA VAL A 46 -1.22 -1.91 -1.24
C VAL A 46 -0.55 -0.52 -1.15
N ILE A 47 -1.24 0.53 -1.60
CA ILE A 47 -0.74 1.91 -1.48
C ILE A 47 -0.57 2.29 -0.01
N ILE A 48 -1.61 2.06 0.81
CA ILE A 48 -1.59 2.42 2.24
C ILE A 48 -0.49 1.66 3.00
N TYR A 49 -0.37 0.35 2.78
CA TYR A 49 0.67 -0.46 3.44
C TYR A 49 2.07 -0.04 3.02
N SER A 50 2.27 0.34 1.77
CA SER A 50 3.57 0.79 1.28
C SER A 50 3.93 2.19 1.81
N LEU A 51 2.93 3.08 1.96
CA LEU A 51 3.12 4.35 2.67
C LEU A 51 3.54 4.10 4.13
N PHE A 52 2.86 3.17 4.82
CA PHE A 52 3.19 2.82 6.20
C PHE A 52 4.61 2.24 6.34
N LEU A 53 5.09 1.48 5.36
CA LEU A 53 6.47 0.96 5.32
C LEU A 53 7.50 2.06 4.99
N SER A 54 7.16 3.01 4.13
CA SER A 54 8.08 4.08 3.74
C SER A 54 8.29 5.13 4.83
N VAL A 55 7.29 5.40 5.68
CA VAL A 55 7.39 6.38 6.79
C VAL A 55 8.55 6.08 7.76
N PRO A 56 8.71 4.85 8.32
CA PRO A 56 9.87 4.49 9.11
C PRO A 56 11.20 4.70 8.35
N ILE A 57 11.24 4.36 7.06
CA ILE A 57 12.47 4.49 6.25
C ILE A 57 12.84 5.97 6.08
N PHE A 58 11.86 6.86 5.87
CA PHE A 58 12.06 8.31 5.85
C PHE A 58 12.51 8.83 7.21
N ALA A 59 11.92 8.37 8.31
CA ALA A 59 12.35 8.75 9.66
C ALA A 59 13.81 8.36 9.90
N VAL A 60 14.20 7.11 9.60
CA VAL A 60 15.61 6.66 9.76
C VAL A 60 16.55 7.51 8.89
N LYS A 61 16.16 7.89 7.67
CA LYS A 61 16.96 8.79 6.82
C LYS A 61 17.17 10.17 7.46
N VAL A 62 16.16 10.74 8.11
CA VAL A 62 16.23 12.06 8.76
C VAL A 62 17.08 12.01 10.03
N PHE A 63 16.92 10.96 10.84
CA PHE A 63 17.56 10.88 12.16
C PHE A 63 18.98 10.28 12.15
N PHE A 64 19.38 9.50 11.12
CA PHE A 64 20.70 8.85 11.09
C PHE A 64 21.63 9.41 9.99
N PRO A 65 22.70 10.15 10.37
CA PRO A 65 23.64 10.76 9.40
C PRO A 65 24.66 9.78 8.80
N ASN A 66 24.60 8.48 9.11
CA ASN A 66 25.60 7.50 8.66
C ASN A 66 25.49 7.25 7.14
N LYS A 67 26.53 7.66 6.40
CA LYS A 67 26.59 7.60 4.93
C LYS A 67 26.39 6.19 4.36
N LYS A 68 26.84 5.13 5.05
CA LYS A 68 26.69 3.74 4.59
C LYS A 68 25.24 3.26 4.69
N ILE A 69 24.60 3.47 5.85
CA ILE A 69 23.21 3.08 6.11
C ILE A 69 22.26 3.87 5.20
N ARG A 70 22.55 5.16 5.01
CA ARG A 70 21.77 6.04 4.12
C ARG A 70 21.71 5.55 2.68
N LYS A 71 22.80 4.97 2.15
CA LYS A 71 22.83 4.41 0.78
C LYS A 71 21.88 3.21 0.65
N TRP A 72 21.87 2.32 1.63
CA TRP A 72 20.97 1.16 1.66
C TRP A 72 19.50 1.55 1.81
N LEU A 73 19.20 2.53 2.67
CA LEU A 73 17.83 3.07 2.80
C LEU A 73 17.35 3.71 1.50
N TYR A 74 18.24 4.39 0.75
CA TYR A 74 17.90 4.96 -0.55
C TYR A 74 17.56 3.87 -1.57
N LEU A 75 18.33 2.79 -1.58
CA LEU A 75 18.12 1.65 -2.47
C LEU A 75 16.79 0.94 -2.17
N LEU A 76 16.47 0.76 -0.88
CA LEU A 76 15.17 0.23 -0.42
C LEU A 76 14.00 1.13 -0.82
N LEU A 77 14.13 2.46 -0.63
CA LEU A 77 13.11 3.42 -1.05
C LEU A 77 12.86 3.36 -2.56
N VAL A 78 13.93 3.38 -3.36
CA VAL A 78 13.82 3.32 -4.82
C VAL A 78 13.20 2.00 -5.27
N ALA A 79 13.61 0.86 -4.70
CA ALA A 79 13.02 -0.44 -5.01
C ALA A 79 11.53 -0.48 -4.65
N SER A 80 11.15 0.03 -3.47
CA SER A 80 9.74 0.09 -3.05
C SER A 80 8.90 1.02 -3.95
N GLY A 81 9.48 2.15 -4.38
CA GLY A 81 8.83 3.09 -5.30
C GLY A 81 8.63 2.49 -6.70
N LEU A 82 9.64 1.82 -7.25
CA LEU A 82 9.53 1.13 -8.54
C LEU A 82 8.52 -0.02 -8.50
N SER A 83 8.50 -0.79 -7.40
CA SER A 83 7.50 -1.83 -7.15
C SER A 83 6.09 -1.24 -7.15
N LEU A 84 5.87 -0.17 -6.40
CA LEU A 84 4.58 0.53 -6.36
C LEU A 84 4.16 1.05 -7.73
N PHE A 85 5.09 1.65 -8.47
CA PHE A 85 4.84 2.16 -9.81
C PHE A 85 4.47 1.04 -10.79
N GLY A 86 5.16 -0.11 -10.72
CA GLY A 86 4.82 -1.29 -11.51
C GLY A 86 3.44 -1.85 -11.19
N ILE A 87 3.07 -1.91 -9.91
CA ILE A 87 1.72 -2.33 -9.47
C ILE A 87 0.66 -1.35 -9.98
N LEU A 88 0.94 -0.04 -9.94
CA LEU A 88 0.05 1.00 -10.44
C LEU A 88 -0.11 0.91 -11.97
N LEU A 89 0.97 0.69 -12.72
CA LEU A 89 0.91 0.47 -14.16
C LEU A 89 0.14 -0.81 -14.53
N GLY A 90 0.37 -1.92 -13.81
CA GLY A 90 -0.38 -3.16 -14.03
C GLY A 90 -1.87 -2.99 -13.74
N PHE A 91 -2.22 -2.24 -12.69
CA PHE A 91 -3.61 -1.91 -12.38
C PHE A 91 -4.24 -1.00 -13.44
N LEU A 92 -3.51 0.00 -13.94
CA LEU A 92 -3.95 0.84 -15.05
C LEU A 92 -4.11 0.04 -16.35
N GLN A 93 -3.22 -0.90 -16.65
CA GLN A 93 -3.34 -1.74 -17.84
C GLN A 93 -4.62 -2.58 -17.80
N LEU A 94 -4.95 -3.15 -16.64
CA LEU A 94 -6.17 -3.94 -16.43
C LEU A 94 -7.45 -3.11 -16.40
N LEU A 95 -7.34 -1.78 -16.34
CA LEU A 95 -8.47 -0.86 -16.50
C LEU A 95 -8.85 -0.62 -17.97
N PHE A 96 -7.90 -0.79 -18.90
CA PHE A 96 -8.08 -0.52 -20.33
C PHE A 96 -8.19 -1.80 -21.18
N TYR A 97 -8.30 -2.97 -20.55
CA TYR A 97 -8.43 -4.29 -21.17
C TYR A 97 -9.74 -4.96 -20.74
#